data_AF-A0A816KHA0-F1
#
_entry.id   AF-A0A816KHA0-F1
#
_cell.length_a   1.000
_cell.length_b   1.000
_cell.length_c   1.000
_cell.angle_alpha   90.00
_cell.angle_beta   90.00
_cell.angle_gamma   90.00
#
_symmetry.space_group_name_H-M   'P 1'
#
loop_
_entity.id
_entity.type
_entity.pdbx_description
1 polymer ?
#
loop_
_entity_poly.entity_id
_entity_poly.type
_entity_poly.pdbx_seq_one_letter_code
_entity_poly.pdbx_strand_id
1 'polypeptide(L)'
;MATAISPNDSFYAADDDMRLEVFCLIWLDANSNAKDTRDTEQKLRSIINHLKKFQDVKKCQKFIEERSKNDRITIIVSGQFGQEIVPAIHKLRQVISIYVYCFDIVRNKQWSDKYTKVKGVVNKLDDLITRIKADYRIQKIVEEPLSINIFTTGGSSTTGVNGQFVFSQVLIDCLLRLKPTKADKKELIDRCKQLYQGNQYELSKIHDFRQEYSPEKALWWYTRQSFFYKTLNAALRKQNIHFIFLFRGFISDIHRQLKANLAEDTLRAYR
;
A
#
# COMPACT_ATOMS: atom_id res chain seq x y z
N MET A 1 29.13 32.15 -16.65
CA MET A 1 28.51 30.99 -17.32
C MET A 1 27.56 30.34 -16.33
N ALA A 2 26.27 30.67 -16.45
CA ALA A 2 25.20 30.08 -15.66
C ALA A 2 24.46 29.12 -16.59
N THR A 3 24.59 27.81 -16.35
CA THR A 3 23.88 26.79 -17.12
C THR A 3 22.51 26.60 -16.49
N ALA A 4 21.48 26.90 -17.27
CA ALA A 4 20.08 26.75 -16.88
C ALA A 4 19.73 25.28 -16.60
N ILE A 5 19.07 25.04 -15.48
CA ILE A 5 18.45 23.74 -15.16
C ILE A 5 17.19 23.61 -16.02
N SER A 6 17.11 22.52 -16.77
CA SER A 6 16.00 22.19 -17.66
C SER A 6 14.70 21.91 -16.87
N PRO A 7 13.50 22.28 -17.38
CA PRO A 7 12.25 22.19 -16.61
C PRO A 7 11.69 20.77 -16.39
N ASN A 8 12.35 19.73 -16.91
CA ASN A 8 11.76 18.39 -17.05
C ASN A 8 11.99 17.43 -15.87
N ASP A 9 12.77 17.80 -14.85
CA ASP A 9 13.05 16.91 -13.70
C ASP A 9 11.99 16.98 -12.59
N SER A 10 10.95 17.81 -12.74
CA SER A 10 9.94 18.04 -11.70
C SER A 10 8.78 17.05 -11.68
N PHE A 11 8.61 16.23 -12.73
CA PHE A 11 7.43 15.33 -12.84
C PHE A 11 7.59 14.01 -12.06
N TYR A 12 8.81 13.58 -11.75
CA TYR A 12 9.07 12.33 -11.01
C TYR A 12 9.20 12.51 -9.50
N ALA A 13 9.54 13.72 -9.03
CA ALA A 13 9.73 13.98 -7.60
C ALA A 13 8.40 14.07 -6.82
N ALA A 14 7.31 14.48 -7.46
CA ALA A 14 6.00 14.64 -6.80
C ALA A 14 5.27 13.30 -6.55
N ASP A 15 5.53 12.27 -7.36
CA ASP A 15 4.82 10.98 -7.27
C ASP A 15 5.38 10.12 -6.11
N ASP A 16 6.68 10.21 -5.82
CA ASP A 16 7.33 9.36 -4.81
C ASP A 16 6.96 9.78 -3.36
N ASP A 17 6.70 11.07 -3.12
CA ASP A 17 6.29 11.60 -1.81
C ASP A 17 4.87 11.15 -1.39
N MET A 18 4.06 10.73 -2.37
CA MET A 18 2.73 10.13 -2.16
C MET A 18 2.76 8.59 -2.07
N ARG A 19 3.87 7.92 -2.36
CA ARG A 19 3.91 6.44 -2.40
C ARG A 19 3.96 5.84 -1.00
N LEU A 20 2.81 5.81 -0.34
CA LEU A 20 2.62 5.09 0.92
C LEU A 20 2.46 3.58 0.70
N GLU A 21 1.96 3.13 -0.46
CA GLU A 21 1.71 1.71 -0.73
C GLU A 21 2.95 0.96 -1.22
N VAL A 22 3.24 -0.19 -0.60
CA VAL A 22 4.32 -1.11 -1.00
C VAL A 22 3.84 -2.11 -2.06
N PHE A 23 2.54 -2.45 -2.02
CA PHE A 23 1.94 -3.41 -2.92
C PHE A 23 1.44 -2.76 -4.21
N CYS A 24 1.67 -3.43 -5.32
CA CYS A 24 1.18 -3.05 -6.64
C CYS A 24 0.54 -4.27 -7.29
N LEU A 25 -0.63 -4.07 -7.90
CA LEU A 25 -1.28 -5.08 -8.74
C LEU A 25 -1.15 -4.65 -10.19
N ILE A 26 -0.70 -5.56 -11.03
CA ILE A 26 -0.57 -5.36 -12.48
C ILE A 26 -1.55 -6.29 -13.19
N TRP A 27 -2.31 -5.77 -14.15
CA TRP A 27 -3.09 -6.56 -15.09
C TRP A 27 -2.55 -6.34 -16.50
N LEU A 28 -1.92 -7.37 -17.05
CA LEU A 28 -1.41 -7.41 -18.41
C LEU A 28 -2.33 -8.27 -19.29
N ASP A 29 -3.13 -7.62 -20.11
CA ASP A 29 -4.08 -8.27 -21.01
C ASP A 29 -4.32 -7.37 -22.23
N ALA A 30 -4.40 -7.96 -23.42
CA ALA A 30 -4.69 -7.23 -24.65
C ALA A 30 -6.05 -6.53 -24.56
N ASN A 31 -7.01 -7.13 -23.86
CA ASN A 31 -8.41 -6.67 -23.77
C ASN A 31 -8.73 -5.95 -22.45
N SER A 32 -7.73 -5.44 -21.71
CA SER A 32 -7.89 -4.85 -20.36
C SER A 32 -8.82 -3.62 -20.24
N ASN A 33 -9.37 -3.14 -21.35
CA ASN A 33 -10.21 -1.93 -21.43
C ASN A 33 -11.69 -2.21 -21.77
N ALA A 34 -12.10 -3.47 -21.96
CA ALA A 34 -13.51 -3.81 -22.26
C ALA A 34 -14.45 -3.43 -21.09
N LYS A 35 -15.70 -3.01 -21.36
CA LYS A 35 -16.65 -2.47 -20.35
C LYS A 35 -16.88 -3.37 -19.12
N ASP A 36 -16.77 -4.71 -19.26
CA ASP A 36 -16.85 -5.69 -18.16
C ASP A 36 -15.67 -5.61 -17.16
N THR A 37 -14.65 -4.81 -17.44
CA THR A 37 -13.49 -4.62 -16.55
C THR A 37 -13.72 -3.64 -15.41
N ARG A 38 -14.78 -2.80 -15.41
CA ARG A 38 -14.94 -1.76 -14.36
C ARG A 38 -15.27 -2.34 -12.99
N ASP A 39 -16.23 -3.26 -12.90
CA ASP A 39 -16.58 -3.93 -11.63
C ASP A 39 -15.38 -4.76 -11.13
N THR A 40 -14.73 -5.47 -12.04
CA THR A 40 -13.51 -6.23 -11.76
C THR A 40 -12.40 -5.33 -11.21
N GLU A 41 -12.17 -4.19 -11.84
CA GLU A 41 -11.20 -3.20 -11.41
C GLU A 41 -11.51 -2.69 -10.00
N GLN A 42 -12.78 -2.40 -9.69
CA GLN A 42 -13.17 -1.99 -8.33
C GLN A 42 -12.92 -3.10 -7.31
N LYS A 43 -13.27 -4.35 -7.63
CA LYS A 43 -13.01 -5.50 -6.76
C LYS A 43 -11.51 -5.67 -6.50
N LEU A 44 -10.68 -5.56 -7.53
CA LEU A 44 -9.22 -5.65 -7.41
C LEU A 44 -8.63 -4.48 -6.60
N ARG A 45 -9.08 -3.24 -6.86
CA ARG A 45 -8.66 -2.04 -6.11
C ARG A 45 -9.06 -2.10 -4.64
N SER A 46 -10.15 -2.78 -4.30
CA SER A 46 -10.54 -2.99 -2.90
C SER A 46 -9.53 -3.86 -2.13
N ILE A 47 -8.78 -4.72 -2.85
CA ILE A 47 -7.72 -5.58 -2.29
C ILE A 47 -6.39 -4.82 -2.30
N ILE A 48 -5.91 -4.44 -3.48
CA ILE A 48 -4.66 -3.68 -3.70
C ILE A 48 -5.02 -2.41 -4.49
N ASN A 49 -4.94 -1.26 -3.83
CA ASN A 49 -5.42 -0.01 -4.39
C ASN A 49 -4.60 0.46 -5.60
N HIS A 50 -3.28 0.32 -5.55
CA HIS A 50 -2.40 0.59 -6.69
C HIS A 50 -2.49 -0.50 -7.78
N LEU A 51 -3.52 -0.39 -8.62
CA LEU A 51 -3.72 -1.20 -9.83
C LEU A 51 -3.21 -0.47 -11.08
N LYS A 52 -2.36 -1.13 -11.87
CA LYS A 52 -1.90 -0.68 -13.19
C LYS A 52 -2.30 -1.70 -14.27
N LYS A 53 -2.77 -1.20 -15.41
CA LYS A 53 -3.17 -2.02 -16.56
C LYS A 53 -2.21 -1.79 -17.72
N PHE A 54 -1.84 -2.86 -18.39
CA PHE A 54 -0.98 -2.83 -19.57
C PHE A 54 -1.57 -3.71 -20.67
N GLN A 55 -1.41 -3.26 -21.90
CA GLN A 55 -1.76 -4.01 -23.11
C GLN A 55 -0.52 -4.44 -23.90
N ASP A 56 0.66 -4.03 -23.44
CA ASP A 56 1.95 -4.23 -24.10
C ASP A 56 2.93 -4.87 -23.11
N VAL A 57 3.52 -5.99 -23.53
CA VAL A 57 4.43 -6.79 -22.70
C VAL A 57 5.70 -6.02 -22.36
N LYS A 58 6.30 -5.32 -23.33
CA LYS A 58 7.56 -4.59 -23.15
C LYS A 58 7.40 -3.41 -22.20
N LYS A 59 6.31 -2.65 -22.33
CA LYS A 59 5.99 -1.55 -21.40
C LYS A 59 5.76 -2.07 -19.98
N CYS A 60 5.04 -3.19 -19.85
CA CYS A 60 4.81 -3.84 -18.56
C CYS A 60 6.11 -4.31 -17.91
N GLN A 61 6.96 -5.01 -18.68
CA GLN A 61 8.25 -5.50 -18.22
C GLN A 61 9.15 -4.34 -17.76
N LYS A 62 9.30 -3.31 -18.60
CA LYS A 62 10.10 -2.11 -18.27
C LYS A 62 9.62 -1.47 -16.96
N PHE A 63 8.30 -1.32 -16.80
CA PHE A 63 7.72 -0.81 -15.55
C PHE A 63 8.09 -1.66 -14.34
N ILE A 64 8.12 -2.99 -14.44
CA ILE A 64 8.47 -3.89 -13.32
C ILE A 64 9.96 -3.80 -12.99
N GLU A 65 10.81 -3.72 -14.02
CA GLU A 65 12.27 -3.68 -13.89
C GLU A 65 12.76 -2.36 -13.28
N GLU A 66 12.09 -1.24 -13.58
CA GLU A 66 12.40 0.08 -13.05
C GLU A 66 11.95 0.27 -11.58
N ARG A 67 11.19 -0.67 -11.01
CA ARG A 67 10.70 -0.58 -9.63
C ARG A 67 11.73 -1.02 -8.59
N SER A 68 11.57 -0.48 -7.39
CA SER A 68 12.43 -0.83 -6.26
C SER A 68 12.32 -2.32 -5.92
N LYS A 69 13.43 -2.94 -5.50
CA LYS A 69 13.45 -4.32 -4.99
C LYS A 69 12.59 -4.52 -3.72
N ASN A 70 12.23 -3.43 -3.06
CA ASN A 70 11.36 -3.43 -1.89
C ASN A 70 9.87 -3.39 -2.26
N ASP A 71 9.53 -3.07 -3.51
CA ASP A 71 8.14 -3.11 -3.97
C ASP A 71 7.63 -4.56 -4.01
N ARG A 72 6.31 -4.71 -3.92
CA ARG A 72 5.63 -6.00 -3.82
C ARG A 72 4.58 -6.11 -4.91
N ILE A 73 4.98 -6.68 -6.03
CA ILE A 73 4.22 -6.70 -7.27
C ILE A 73 3.53 -8.06 -7.42
N THR A 74 2.20 -8.01 -7.48
CA THR A 74 1.35 -9.11 -7.91
C THR A 74 0.91 -8.87 -9.35
N ILE A 75 0.95 -9.90 -10.19
CA ILE A 75 0.69 -9.74 -11.64
C ILE A 75 -0.38 -10.74 -12.07
N ILE A 76 -1.39 -10.24 -12.78
CA ILE A 76 -2.36 -11.01 -13.54
C ILE A 76 -1.94 -10.89 -15.00
N VAL A 77 -1.64 -12.01 -15.66
CA VAL A 77 -1.26 -12.06 -17.07
C VAL A 77 -2.25 -12.91 -17.85
N SER A 78 -2.59 -12.50 -19.07
CA SER A 78 -3.32 -13.38 -19.98
C SER A 78 -2.47 -14.60 -20.36
N GLY A 79 -3.11 -15.71 -20.73
CA GLY A 79 -2.38 -16.90 -21.20
C GLY A 79 -1.46 -16.61 -22.40
N GLN A 80 -1.87 -15.70 -23.28
CA GLN A 80 -1.09 -15.26 -24.45
C GLN A 80 0.21 -14.58 -24.04
N PHE A 81 0.15 -13.62 -23.11
CA PHE A 81 1.32 -12.85 -22.69
C PHE A 81 2.16 -13.56 -21.62
N GLY A 82 1.57 -14.53 -20.90
CA GLY A 82 2.23 -15.26 -19.82
C GLY A 82 3.52 -15.97 -20.26
N GLN A 83 3.50 -16.64 -21.42
CA GLN A 83 4.69 -17.35 -21.92
C GLN A 83 5.85 -16.42 -22.23
N GLU A 84 5.57 -15.18 -22.64
CA GLU A 84 6.57 -14.18 -23.00
C GLU A 84 7.14 -13.48 -21.76
N ILE A 85 6.28 -12.97 -20.88
CA ILE A 85 6.72 -12.09 -19.79
C ILE A 85 7.25 -12.85 -18.57
N VAL A 86 6.68 -14.02 -18.24
CA VAL A 86 7.02 -14.75 -17.00
C VAL A 86 8.50 -15.16 -16.96
N PRO A 87 9.12 -15.69 -18.03
CA PRO A 87 10.55 -15.97 -18.04
C PRO A 87 11.43 -14.75 -17.71
N ALA A 88 11.02 -13.55 -18.13
CA ALA A 88 11.79 -12.33 -17.90
C ALA A 88 11.71 -11.85 -16.45
N ILE A 89 10.54 -11.97 -15.82
CA ILE A 89 10.28 -11.32 -14.52
C ILE A 89 10.30 -12.27 -13.32
N HIS A 90 10.20 -13.59 -13.50
CA HIS A 90 10.00 -14.51 -12.36
C HIS A 90 11.16 -14.47 -11.34
N LYS A 91 12.37 -14.10 -11.75
CA LYS A 91 13.54 -14.00 -10.86
C LYS A 91 13.57 -12.69 -10.06
N LEU A 92 12.83 -11.66 -10.48
CA LEU A 92 12.84 -10.34 -9.85
C LEU A 92 12.24 -10.40 -8.44
N ARG A 93 12.99 -9.93 -7.43
CA ARG A 93 12.57 -9.96 -6.02
C ARG A 93 11.26 -9.23 -5.80
N GLN A 94 11.06 -8.11 -6.48
CA GLN A 94 9.86 -7.30 -6.36
C GLN A 94 8.60 -8.01 -6.87
N VAL A 95 8.73 -9.03 -7.73
CA VAL A 95 7.60 -9.86 -8.16
C VAL A 95 7.41 -10.98 -7.15
N ILE A 96 6.26 -11.01 -6.48
CA ILE A 96 5.96 -11.99 -5.42
C ILE A 96 4.93 -13.03 -5.84
N SER A 97 4.05 -12.71 -6.77
CA SER A 97 2.99 -13.62 -7.21
C SER A 97 2.55 -13.31 -8.64
N ILE A 98 2.38 -14.36 -9.42
CA ILE A 98 1.92 -14.31 -10.81
C ILE A 98 0.70 -15.22 -10.93
N TYR A 99 -0.38 -14.70 -11.51
CA TYR A 99 -1.58 -15.46 -11.85
C TYR A 99 -1.79 -15.41 -13.35
N VAL A 100 -2.03 -16.57 -13.95
CA VAL A 100 -2.34 -16.67 -15.37
C VAL A 100 -3.86 -16.75 -15.50
N TYR A 101 -4.48 -15.73 -16.08
CA TYR A 101 -5.92 -15.68 -16.32
C TYR A 101 -6.21 -16.06 -17.78
N CYS A 102 -6.78 -17.23 -18.01
CA CYS A 102 -7.06 -17.74 -19.36
C CYS A 102 -8.10 -18.86 -19.37
N PHE A 103 -8.79 -19.03 -20.51
CA PHE A 103 -9.72 -20.13 -20.72
C PHE A 103 -9.03 -21.50 -20.87
N ASP A 104 -7.89 -21.55 -21.55
CA ASP A 104 -7.13 -22.79 -21.79
C ASP A 104 -6.17 -23.08 -20.62
N ILE A 105 -6.72 -23.66 -19.55
CA ILE A 105 -5.96 -24.01 -18.35
C ILE A 105 -4.89 -25.05 -18.67
N VAL A 106 -5.23 -26.09 -19.44
CA VAL A 106 -4.37 -27.26 -19.65
C VAL A 106 -3.07 -26.85 -20.34
N ARG A 107 -3.16 -26.11 -21.44
CA ARG A 107 -1.99 -25.62 -22.17
C ARG A 107 -1.13 -24.69 -21.32
N ASN A 108 -1.76 -23.83 -20.53
CA ASN A 108 -1.02 -22.84 -19.74
C ASN A 108 -0.39 -23.42 -18.49
N LYS A 109 -0.93 -24.53 -17.97
CA LYS A 109 -0.35 -25.26 -16.85
C LYS A 109 0.99 -25.92 -17.20
N GLN A 110 1.11 -26.48 -18.41
CA GLN A 110 2.32 -27.15 -18.89
C GLN A 110 3.59 -26.30 -18.76
N TRP A 111 3.51 -25.01 -19.09
CA TRP A 111 4.66 -24.12 -18.99
C TRP A 111 4.74 -23.37 -17.66
N SER A 112 3.63 -23.16 -16.96
CA SER A 112 3.63 -22.33 -15.74
C SER A 112 4.11 -23.09 -14.51
N ASP A 113 3.90 -24.41 -14.44
CA ASP A 113 4.30 -25.25 -13.29
C ASP A 113 5.82 -25.23 -13.04
N LYS A 114 6.64 -24.86 -14.04
CA LYS A 114 8.09 -24.68 -13.87
C LYS A 114 8.49 -23.43 -13.09
N TYR A 115 7.56 -22.50 -12.84
CA TYR A 115 7.82 -21.23 -12.19
C TYR A 115 7.15 -21.15 -10.83
N THR A 116 7.95 -21.20 -9.75
CA THR A 116 7.47 -21.21 -8.35
C THR A 116 6.64 -19.99 -7.93
N LYS A 117 6.80 -18.87 -8.65
CA LYS A 117 6.03 -17.64 -8.41
C LYS A 117 4.68 -17.62 -9.12
N VAL A 118 4.43 -18.54 -10.04
CA VAL A 118 3.10 -18.70 -10.62
C VAL A 118 2.24 -19.44 -9.61
N LYS A 119 1.25 -18.73 -9.05
CA LYS A 119 0.36 -19.25 -8.00
C LYS A 119 -0.84 -20.00 -8.57
N GLY A 120 -1.10 -19.86 -9.86
CA GLY A 120 -2.05 -20.72 -10.55
C GLY A 120 -2.51 -20.17 -11.88
N VAL A 121 -3.09 -21.06 -12.66
CA VAL A 121 -3.83 -20.78 -13.90
C VAL A 121 -5.32 -20.83 -13.56
N VAL A 122 -6.06 -19.76 -13.91
CA VAL A 122 -7.45 -19.57 -13.49
C VAL A 122 -8.28 -19.11 -14.69
N ASN A 123 -9.47 -19.66 -14.87
CA ASN A 123 -10.42 -19.28 -15.93
C ASN A 123 -11.67 -18.55 -15.42
N LYS A 124 -11.88 -18.48 -14.10
CA LYS A 124 -12.99 -17.78 -13.46
C LYS A 124 -12.49 -16.59 -12.67
N LEU A 125 -13.13 -15.44 -12.88
CA LEU A 125 -12.70 -14.20 -12.25
C LEU A 125 -12.86 -14.23 -10.72
N ASP A 126 -13.95 -14.76 -10.19
CA ASP A 126 -14.19 -14.79 -8.74
C ASP A 126 -13.16 -15.66 -8.01
N ASP A 127 -12.74 -16.77 -8.63
CA ASP A 127 -11.67 -17.62 -8.10
C ASP A 127 -10.33 -16.88 -8.07
N LEU A 128 -10.03 -16.09 -9.11
CA LEU A 128 -8.83 -15.26 -9.20
C LEU A 128 -8.82 -14.20 -8.08
N ILE A 129 -9.92 -13.46 -7.93
CA ILE A 129 -10.06 -12.42 -6.90
C ILE A 129 -9.92 -13.03 -5.50
N THR A 130 -10.54 -14.19 -5.27
CA THR A 130 -10.49 -14.89 -3.98
C THR A 130 -9.07 -15.31 -3.64
N ARG A 131 -8.33 -15.88 -4.60
CA ARG A 131 -6.92 -16.27 -4.42
C ARG A 131 -6.02 -15.08 -4.14
N ILE A 132 -6.11 -14.02 -4.96
CA ILE A 132 -5.33 -12.79 -4.76
C ILE A 132 -5.62 -12.21 -3.37
N LYS A 133 -6.88 -12.18 -2.93
CA LYS A 133 -7.25 -11.67 -1.60
C LYS A 133 -6.65 -12.50 -0.46
N ALA A 134 -6.65 -13.82 -0.59
CA ALA A 134 -6.06 -14.72 0.40
C ALA A 134 -4.53 -14.55 0.48
N ASP A 135 -3.85 -14.57 -0.66
CA ASP A 135 -2.40 -14.44 -0.74
C ASP A 135 -1.95 -13.05 -0.26
N TYR A 136 -2.67 -11.99 -0.65
CA TYR A 136 -2.42 -10.64 -0.18
C TYR A 136 -2.51 -10.52 1.35
N ARG A 137 -3.49 -11.17 1.99
CA ARG A 137 -3.62 -11.15 3.46
C ARG A 137 -2.39 -11.74 4.14
N ILE A 138 -1.88 -12.87 3.64
CA ILE A 138 -0.68 -13.53 4.18
C ILE A 138 0.55 -12.66 3.93
N GLN A 139 0.74 -12.19 2.70
CA GLN A 139 1.88 -11.36 2.31
C GLN A 139 1.92 -10.05 3.09
N LYS A 140 0.76 -9.42 3.34
CA LYS A 140 0.69 -8.20 4.13
C LYS A 140 1.22 -8.37 5.55
N ILE A 141 0.96 -9.51 6.19
CA ILE A 141 1.44 -9.79 7.55
C ILE A 141 2.99 -9.86 7.58
N VAL A 142 3.57 -10.46 6.54
CA VAL A 142 5.02 -10.69 6.41
C VAL A 142 5.76 -9.44 5.93
N GLU A 143 5.26 -8.78 4.89
CA GLU A 143 5.94 -7.70 4.18
C GLU A 143 5.61 -6.30 4.73
N GLU A 144 4.50 -6.15 5.44
CA GLU A 144 4.12 -4.93 6.15
C GLU A 144 3.95 -5.22 7.65
N PRO A 145 5.05 -5.51 8.37
CA PRO A 145 4.95 -5.70 9.81
C PRO A 145 4.43 -4.42 10.47
N LEU A 146 3.54 -4.57 11.45
CA LEU A 146 2.98 -3.48 12.25
C LEU A 146 4.05 -2.65 12.97
N SER A 147 5.23 -3.23 13.21
CA SER A 147 6.32 -2.59 13.92
C SER A 147 6.88 -1.41 13.13
N ILE A 148 6.71 -0.21 13.68
CA ILE A 148 7.59 0.92 13.36
C ILE A 148 8.99 0.48 13.78
N ASN A 149 9.91 0.36 12.83
CA ASN A 149 11.27 0.02 13.17
C ASN A 149 11.99 1.29 13.67
N ILE A 150 11.87 1.53 14.98
CA ILE A 150 12.51 2.64 15.68
C ILE A 150 13.96 2.29 16.04
N PHE A 151 14.31 1.00 16.01
CA PHE A 151 15.64 0.51 16.36
C PHE A 151 16.43 0.17 15.09
N THR A 152 17.01 1.19 14.44
CA THR A 152 18.08 0.90 13.48
C THR A 152 19.34 0.51 14.24
N THR A 153 19.96 -0.62 13.86
CA THR A 153 21.15 -1.21 14.49
C THR A 153 22.45 -0.46 14.18
N GLY A 154 22.40 0.84 13.83
CA GLY A 154 23.56 1.64 13.46
C GLY A 154 23.57 3.08 13.97
N GLY A 155 22.55 3.49 14.72
CA GLY A 155 22.39 4.87 15.22
C GLY A 155 22.67 4.98 16.71
N SER A 156 23.88 4.66 17.16
CA SER A 156 24.31 4.98 18.52
C SER A 156 24.44 6.50 18.64
N SER A 157 23.59 7.13 19.46
CA SER A 157 23.82 8.52 19.87
C SER A 157 25.15 8.63 20.62
N THR A 158 25.73 9.83 20.70
CA THR A 158 26.90 10.14 21.54
C THR A 158 26.67 9.84 23.03
N THR A 159 25.42 9.58 23.42
CA THR A 159 24.97 9.26 24.79
C THR A 159 24.71 7.78 25.04
N GLY A 160 24.97 6.88 24.09
CA GLY A 160 24.70 5.43 24.24
C GLY A 160 23.21 5.04 24.15
N VAL A 161 22.32 6.02 23.97
CA VAL A 161 20.88 5.80 23.73
C VAL A 161 20.61 5.73 22.22
N ASN A 162 19.63 4.93 21.79
CA ASN A 162 19.22 4.89 20.38
C ASN A 162 18.65 6.26 19.96
N GLY A 163 19.37 7.00 19.10
CA GLY A 163 18.99 8.36 18.70
C GLY A 163 17.63 8.43 18.00
N GLN A 164 17.25 7.37 17.28
CA GLN A 164 15.98 7.29 16.57
C GLN A 164 14.80 7.06 17.52
N PHE A 165 15.04 6.40 18.66
CA PHE A 165 14.05 6.32 19.74
C PHE A 165 13.80 7.69 20.37
N VAL A 166 14.87 8.41 20.73
CA VAL A 166 14.76 9.76 21.30
C VAL A 166 14.02 10.70 20.32
N PHE A 167 14.40 10.67 19.04
CA PHE A 167 13.72 11.43 18.00
C PHE A 167 12.22 11.09 17.92
N SER A 168 11.87 9.80 17.96
CA SER A 168 10.47 9.35 17.91
C SER A 168 9.66 9.85 19.12
N GLN A 169 10.25 9.82 20.32
CA GLN A 169 9.60 10.36 21.53
C GLN A 169 9.34 11.86 21.42
N VAL A 170 10.35 12.63 20.98
CA VAL A 170 10.21 14.09 20.77
C VAL A 170 9.17 14.38 19.70
N LEU A 171 9.16 13.64 18.59
CA LEU A 171 8.16 13.79 17.53
C LEU A 171 6.75 13.54 18.07
N ILE A 172 6.53 12.46 18.82
CA ILE A 172 5.22 12.16 19.43
C ILE A 172 4.80 13.28 20.37
N ASP A 173 5.68 13.72 21.28
CA ASP A 173 5.41 14.81 22.22
C ASP A 173 5.06 16.13 21.51
N CYS A 174 5.77 16.46 20.42
CA CYS A 174 5.42 17.59 19.56
C CYS A 174 4.04 17.44 18.91
N LEU A 175 3.74 16.29 18.30
CA LEU A 175 2.45 16.04 17.65
C LEU A 175 1.29 16.14 18.64
N LEU A 176 1.45 15.64 19.87
CA LEU A 176 0.43 15.68 20.91
C LEU A 176 0.11 17.09 21.40
N ARG A 177 1.08 18.01 21.37
CA ARG A 177 0.89 19.41 21.78
C ARG A 177 0.33 20.30 20.67
N LEU A 178 0.53 19.92 19.41
CA LEU A 178 0.09 20.70 18.26
C LEU A 178 -1.40 20.52 18.00
N LYS A 179 -2.16 21.62 18.10
CA LYS A 179 -3.59 21.59 17.80
C LYS A 179 -3.83 21.44 16.28
N PRO A 180 -4.68 20.51 15.84
CA PRO A 180 -5.07 20.41 14.43
C PRO A 180 -5.98 21.60 14.06
N THR A 181 -5.82 22.13 12.85
CA THR A 181 -6.73 23.13 12.30
C THR A 181 -7.74 22.48 11.35
N LYS A 182 -8.81 23.21 11.01
CA LYS A 182 -9.76 22.77 9.98
C LYS A 182 -9.09 22.61 8.60
N ALA A 183 -8.06 23.40 8.32
CA ALA A 183 -7.30 23.32 7.07
C ALA A 183 -6.53 21.99 6.99
N ASP A 184 -5.89 21.56 8.08
CA ASP A 184 -5.18 20.27 8.12
C ASP A 184 -6.11 19.09 7.86
N LYS A 185 -7.30 19.10 8.48
CA LYS A 185 -8.30 18.05 8.26
C LYS A 185 -8.74 18.02 6.79
N LYS A 186 -8.95 19.19 6.17
CA LYS A 186 -9.31 19.28 4.76
C LYS A 186 -8.19 18.73 3.87
N GLU A 187 -6.95 19.14 4.12
CA GLU A 187 -5.79 18.66 3.36
C GLU A 187 -5.61 17.15 3.49
N LEU A 188 -5.74 16.59 4.69
CA LEU A 188 -5.69 15.15 4.91
C LEU A 188 -6.67 14.40 4.02
N ILE A 189 -7.93 14.86 4.00
CA ILE A 189 -8.99 14.26 3.21
C ILE A 189 -8.70 14.35 1.72
N ASP A 190 -8.25 15.51 1.25
CA ASP A 190 -7.99 15.73 -0.17
C ASP A 190 -6.79 14.90 -0.65
N ARG A 191 -5.73 14.77 0.16
CA ARG A 191 -4.62 13.85 -0.11
C ARG A 191 -5.04 12.38 -0.08
N CYS A 192 -5.89 11.98 0.87
CA CYS A 192 -6.43 10.61 0.89
C CYS A 192 -7.26 10.33 -0.36
N LYS A 193 -8.07 11.27 -0.85
CA LYS A 193 -8.82 11.08 -2.11
C LYS A 193 -7.90 10.92 -3.32
N GLN A 194 -6.78 11.64 -3.36
CA GLN A 194 -5.77 11.47 -4.41
C GLN A 194 -5.10 10.09 -4.31
N LEU A 195 -4.71 9.65 -3.12
CA LEU A 195 -4.12 8.32 -2.89
C LEU A 195 -5.05 7.17 -3.31
N TYR A 196 -6.35 7.31 -3.04
CA TYR A 196 -7.37 6.30 -3.34
C TYR A 196 -8.18 6.64 -4.60
N GLN A 197 -7.61 7.44 -5.51
CA GLN A 197 -8.31 7.84 -6.73
C GLN A 197 -8.72 6.60 -7.55
N GLY A 198 -9.99 6.57 -7.96
CA GLY A 198 -10.56 5.46 -8.72
C GLY A 198 -10.92 4.24 -7.88
N ASN A 199 -10.71 4.24 -6.57
CA ASN A 199 -11.15 3.20 -5.64
C ASN A 199 -12.44 3.64 -4.93
N GLN A 200 -13.59 3.32 -5.50
CA GLN A 200 -14.90 3.78 -5.01
C GLN A 200 -15.17 3.30 -3.58
N TYR A 201 -14.67 2.12 -3.22
CA TYR A 201 -14.83 1.55 -1.89
C TYR A 201 -14.13 2.38 -0.81
N GLU A 202 -12.88 2.79 -1.04
CA GLU A 202 -12.16 3.64 -0.08
C GLU A 202 -12.64 5.10 -0.14
N LEU A 203 -13.01 5.61 -1.33
CA LEU A 203 -13.59 6.95 -1.46
C LEU A 203 -14.90 7.11 -0.69
N SER A 204 -15.76 6.09 -0.67
CA SER A 204 -16.97 6.08 0.17
C SER A 204 -16.61 6.17 1.65
N LYS A 205 -15.62 5.40 2.11
CA LYS A 205 -15.19 5.45 3.52
C LYS A 205 -14.54 6.77 3.91
N ILE A 206 -13.84 7.43 2.99
CA ILE A 206 -13.32 8.78 3.18
C ILE A 206 -14.48 9.77 3.33
N HIS A 207 -15.55 9.60 2.55
CA HIS A 207 -16.76 10.39 2.70
C HIS A 207 -17.40 10.18 4.08
N ASP A 208 -17.64 8.94 4.48
CA ASP A 208 -18.20 8.59 5.79
C ASP A 208 -17.36 9.19 6.92
N PHE A 209 -16.03 9.04 6.85
CA PHE A 209 -15.11 9.59 7.83
C PHE A 209 -15.19 11.12 7.92
N ARG A 210 -15.34 11.80 6.78
CA ARG A 210 -15.46 13.26 6.78
C ARG A 210 -16.70 13.74 7.55
N GLN A 211 -17.81 13.01 7.44
CA GLN A 211 -19.10 13.38 8.03
C GLN A 211 -19.24 12.91 9.48
N GLU A 212 -18.80 11.68 9.79
CA GLU A 212 -19.13 11.00 11.04
C GLU A 212 -17.97 10.96 12.05
N TYR A 213 -16.77 11.42 11.66
CA TYR A 213 -15.63 11.41 12.59
C TYR A 213 -15.89 12.30 13.80
N SER A 214 -15.69 11.73 14.97
CA SER A 214 -15.66 12.40 16.27
C SER A 214 -14.47 11.90 17.10
N PRO A 215 -13.93 12.72 18.00
CA PRO A 215 -12.80 12.36 18.86
C PRO A 215 -13.02 11.12 19.74
N GLU A 216 -14.27 10.76 20.01
CA GLU A 216 -14.70 9.58 20.78
C GLU A 216 -14.72 8.30 19.92
N LYS A 217 -14.73 8.42 18.58
CA LYS A 217 -14.71 7.29 17.65
C LYS A 217 -13.32 7.03 17.04
N ALA A 218 -12.27 7.68 17.53
CA ALA A 218 -10.93 7.59 16.96
C ALA A 218 -10.39 6.14 16.92
N LEU A 219 -10.50 5.37 18.01
CA LEU A 219 -10.10 3.96 18.01
C LEU A 219 -10.94 3.11 17.05
N TRP A 220 -12.25 3.34 16.99
CA TRP A 220 -13.13 2.62 16.07
C TRP A 220 -12.71 2.82 14.60
N TRP A 221 -12.38 4.06 14.22
CA TRP A 221 -11.86 4.36 12.87
C TRP A 221 -10.49 3.74 12.63
N TYR A 222 -9.63 3.71 13.66
CA TYR A 222 -8.33 3.07 13.59
C TYR A 222 -8.41 1.55 13.45
N THR A 223 -9.33 0.87 14.13
CA THR A 223 -9.46 -0.59 14.06
C THR A 223 -10.31 -1.05 12.87
N ARG A 224 -11.13 -0.18 12.29
CA ARG A 224 -11.92 -0.49 11.09
C ARG A 224 -11.01 -0.67 9.88
N GLN A 225 -11.21 -1.76 9.13
CA GLN A 225 -10.50 -1.99 7.86
C GLN A 225 -10.89 -0.89 6.84
N SER A 226 -10.12 0.19 6.77
CA SER A 226 -10.38 1.37 5.95
C SER A 226 -9.07 2.07 5.57
N PHE A 227 -9.17 3.08 4.69
CA PHE A 227 -8.08 3.99 4.37
C PHE A 227 -7.37 4.50 5.63
N PHE A 228 -8.11 4.83 6.70
CA PHE A 228 -7.57 5.46 7.90
C PHE A 228 -6.44 4.63 8.54
N TYR A 229 -6.73 3.37 8.87
CA TYR A 229 -5.74 2.42 9.38
C TYR A 229 -4.58 2.23 8.41
N LYS A 230 -4.89 2.05 7.11
CA LYS A 230 -3.89 1.75 6.08
C LYS A 230 -2.90 2.91 5.91
N THR A 231 -3.41 4.13 5.73
CA THR A 231 -2.62 5.34 5.47
C THR A 231 -1.82 5.74 6.70
N LEU A 232 -2.42 5.74 7.91
CA LEU A 232 -1.70 6.11 9.13
C LEU A 232 -0.53 5.15 9.41
N ASN A 233 -0.77 3.84 9.38
CA ASN A 233 0.31 2.87 9.61
C ASN A 233 1.37 2.89 8.49
N ALA A 234 0.99 3.16 7.24
CA ALA A 234 1.96 3.34 6.17
C ALA A 234 2.82 4.60 6.37
N ALA A 235 2.21 5.73 6.76
CA ALA A 235 2.92 6.97 7.04
C ALA A 235 3.91 6.80 8.20
N LEU A 236 3.49 6.13 9.28
CA LEU A 236 4.36 5.84 10.42
C LEU A 236 5.54 4.92 10.04
N ARG A 237 5.30 3.84 9.29
CA ARG A 237 6.36 2.92 8.83
C ARG A 237 7.37 3.59 7.92
N LYS A 238 6.90 4.47 7.03
CA LYS A 238 7.75 5.21 6.08
C LYS A 238 8.29 6.53 6.64
N GLN A 239 7.96 6.87 7.89
CA GLN A 239 8.31 8.15 8.53
C GLN A 239 7.90 9.36 7.66
N ASN A 240 6.76 9.27 6.96
CA ASN A 240 6.24 10.36 6.15
C ASN A 240 5.73 11.48 7.08
N ILE A 241 6.61 12.43 7.39
CA ILE A 241 6.36 13.50 8.37
C ILE A 241 5.13 14.33 7.98
N HIS A 242 4.91 14.57 6.69
CA HIS A 242 3.77 15.35 6.22
C HIS A 242 2.44 14.67 6.58
N PHE A 243 2.26 13.39 6.21
CA PHE A 243 1.06 12.64 6.58
C PHE A 243 0.93 12.50 8.10
N ILE A 244 2.02 12.20 8.81
CA ILE A 244 2.00 12.10 10.28
C ILE A 244 1.52 13.42 10.91
N PHE A 245 2.00 14.57 10.41
CA PHE A 245 1.56 15.88 10.85
C PHE A 245 0.07 16.12 10.56
N LEU A 246 -0.43 15.76 9.38
CA LEU A 246 -1.87 15.87 9.07
C LEU A 246 -2.72 14.93 9.96
N PHE A 247 -2.18 13.78 10.35
CA PHE A 247 -2.84 12.85 11.27
C PHE A 247 -2.74 13.25 12.76
N ARG A 248 -1.97 14.29 13.13
CA ARG A 248 -1.67 14.61 14.55
C ARG A 248 -2.88 14.74 15.46
N GLY A 249 -3.95 15.37 14.98
CA GLY A 249 -5.19 15.50 15.76
C GLY A 249 -5.80 14.15 16.12
N PHE A 250 -5.77 13.22 15.16
CA PHE A 250 -6.28 11.87 15.33
C PHE A 250 -5.34 11.02 16.20
N ILE A 251 -4.02 11.20 16.07
CA ILE A 251 -3.03 10.55 16.94
C ILE A 251 -3.27 10.98 18.39
N SER A 252 -3.53 12.26 18.65
CA SER A 252 -3.90 12.77 19.96
C SER A 252 -5.18 12.16 20.51
N ASP A 253 -6.21 12.02 19.66
CA ASP A 253 -7.48 11.39 20.05
C ASP A 253 -7.30 9.90 20.37
N ILE A 254 -6.56 9.15 19.53
CA ILE A 254 -6.20 7.74 19.77
C ILE A 254 -5.44 7.61 21.08
N HIS A 255 -4.42 8.44 21.29
CA HIS A 255 -3.60 8.43 22.49
C HIS A 255 -4.43 8.71 23.76
N ARG A 256 -5.36 9.67 23.71
CA ARG A 256 -6.29 9.94 24.81
C ARG A 256 -7.19 8.73 25.10
N GLN A 257 -7.75 8.10 24.07
CA GLN A 257 -8.60 6.93 24.26
C GLN A 257 -7.83 5.72 24.79
N LEU A 258 -6.60 5.47 24.32
CA LEU A 258 -5.76 4.40 24.85
C LEU A 258 -5.42 4.61 26.33
N LYS A 259 -5.10 5.85 26.73
CA LYS A 259 -4.86 6.19 28.14
C LYS A 259 -6.08 5.97 29.02
N ALA A 260 -7.28 6.22 28.49
CA ALA A 260 -8.53 6.01 29.22
C ALA A 260 -8.92 4.52 29.33
N ASN A 261 -8.34 3.64 28.49
CA ASN A 261 -8.64 2.21 28.43
C ASN A 261 -7.41 1.36 28.77
N LEU A 262 -6.55 1.84 29.68
CA LEU A 262 -5.39 1.06 30.13
C LEU A 262 -5.87 -0.17 30.91
N ALA A 263 -5.28 -1.32 30.63
CA ALA A 263 -5.50 -2.50 31.43
C ALA A 263 -4.88 -2.29 32.82
N GLU A 264 -5.66 -2.59 33.86
CA GLU A 264 -5.18 -2.54 35.25
C GLU A 264 -4.19 -3.70 35.53
N ASP A 265 -4.34 -4.80 34.79
CA ASP A 265 -3.54 -6.02 34.93
C ASP A 265 -2.58 -6.26 33.76
N THR A 266 -1.56 -7.07 34.03
CA THR A 266 -0.61 -7.53 32.99
C THR A 266 -1.31 -8.46 32.01
N LEU A 267 -1.46 -8.02 30.76
CA LEU A 267 -2.05 -8.81 29.69
C LEU A 267 -0.95 -9.48 28.85
N ARG A 268 -1.13 -10.78 28.55
CA ARG A 268 -0.31 -11.50 27.58
C ARG A 268 -1.04 -11.58 26.24
N ALA A 269 -0.52 -10.86 25.24
CA ALA A 269 -1.05 -10.89 23.87
C ALA A 269 -0.19 -11.77 22.96
N TYR A 270 -0.83 -12.45 22.00
CA TYR A 270 -0.18 -13.20 20.93
C TYR A 270 -0.53 -12.57 19.59
N ARG A 271 0.39 -12.68 18.62
CA ARG A 271 0.18 -12.24 17.24
C ARG A 271 0.26 -13.42 16.30
#